data_AF-A0A973M7J2-F1
#
_entry.id   AF-A0A973M7J2-F1
#
_cell.length_a   1.000
_cell.length_b   1.000
_cell.length_c   1.000
_cell.angle_alpha   90.00
_cell.angle_beta   90.00
_cell.angle_gamma   90.00
#
_symmetry.space_group_name_H-M   'P 1'
#
loop_
_entity.id
_entity.type
_entity.pdbx_description
1 polymer ?
#
loop_
_entity_poly.entity_id
_entity_poly.type
_entity_poly.pdbx_seq_one_letter_code
_entity_poly.pdbx_strand_id
1 'polypeptide(L)'
;MAEGGAEYVASIVTGSSRTSPKIDFGAAHEAEIWRQFVKDRAIANGNFDPSKGGFGGAGREAFGHWLYNGGGGALPGWTSDMGYWLGMQISKAYVERSTDPHAAIRELLALQDPAEILRKSHYADKFTER
;
A
#
# COMPACT_ATOMS: atom_id res chain seq x y z
N MET A 1 4.22 2.48 -2.15
CA MET A 1 3.87 1.06 -2.30
C MET A 1 3.26 0.91 -3.67
N ALA A 2 3.84 0.07 -4.53
CA ALA A 2 3.41 -0.11 -5.92
C ALA A 2 2.45 -1.31 -6.11
N GLU A 3 2.34 -2.18 -5.11
CA GLU A 3 1.45 -3.35 -5.15
C GLU A 3 0.06 -2.98 -4.66
N GLY A 4 -0.98 -3.60 -5.23
CA GLY A 4 -2.40 -3.28 -5.00
C GLY A 4 -3.05 -2.41 -6.09
N GLY A 5 -2.28 -1.65 -6.87
CA GLY A 5 -2.79 -0.91 -8.03
C GLY A 5 -3.33 -1.82 -9.15
N ALA A 6 -2.61 -2.91 -9.43
CA ALA A 6 -3.06 -3.93 -10.40
C ALA A 6 -4.32 -4.68 -9.92
N GLU A 7 -4.44 -4.96 -8.62
CA GLU A 7 -5.64 -5.59 -8.03
C GLU A 7 -6.84 -4.63 -8.07
N TYR A 8 -6.62 -3.34 -7.81
CA TYR A 8 -7.66 -2.32 -7.97
C TYR A 8 -8.14 -2.25 -9.44
N VAL A 9 -7.21 -2.17 -10.39
CA VAL A 9 -7.53 -2.20 -11.83
C VAL A 9 -8.23 -3.50 -12.22
N ALA A 10 -7.82 -4.65 -11.69
CA ALA A 10 -8.50 -5.92 -11.90
C ALA A 10 -9.92 -5.91 -11.30
N SER A 11 -10.12 -5.31 -10.12
CA SER A 11 -11.43 -5.23 -9.46
C SER A 11 -12.44 -4.39 -10.24
N ILE A 12 -12.02 -3.27 -10.85
CA ILE A 12 -12.88 -2.44 -11.70
C ILE A 12 -13.18 -3.10 -13.05
N VAL A 13 -12.23 -3.85 -13.62
CA VAL A 13 -12.41 -4.55 -14.92
C VAL A 13 -13.27 -5.81 -14.77
N THR A 14 -13.16 -6.52 -13.65
CA THR A 14 -13.85 -7.81 -13.43
C THR A 14 -15.18 -7.69 -12.68
N GLY A 15 -15.53 -6.50 -12.16
CA GLY A 15 -16.72 -6.29 -11.32
C GLY A 15 -16.75 -7.14 -10.04
N SER A 16 -15.64 -7.79 -9.69
CA SER A 16 -15.58 -8.81 -8.66
C SER A 16 -15.08 -8.22 -7.35
N SER A 17 -16.00 -7.90 -6.45
CA SER A 17 -15.69 -7.71 -5.02
C SER A 17 -15.51 -9.10 -4.39
N ARG A 18 -14.36 -9.74 -4.59
CA ARG A 18 -14.08 -11.00 -3.89
C ARG A 18 -13.77 -10.69 -2.43
N THR A 19 -14.65 -11.06 -1.52
CA THR A 19 -14.37 -11.01 -0.08
C THR A 19 -13.23 -11.98 0.22
N SER A 20 -12.20 -11.51 0.93
CA SER A 20 -11.11 -12.34 1.42
C SER A 20 -10.79 -11.95 2.87
N PRO A 21 -10.21 -12.85 3.69
CA PRO A 21 -9.82 -12.53 5.07
C PRO A 21 -8.98 -11.26 5.20
N LYS A 22 -8.22 -10.91 4.15
CA LYS A 22 -7.41 -9.69 4.06
C LYS A 22 -8.26 -8.42 3.95
N ILE A 23 -9.39 -8.49 3.25
CA ILE A 23 -10.33 -7.37 3.13
C ILE A 23 -11.02 -7.11 4.45
N ASP A 24 -11.51 -8.17 5.12
CA ASP A 24 -12.21 -8.05 6.39
C ASP A 24 -11.29 -7.55 7.50
N PHE A 25 -10.09 -8.16 7.62
CA PHE A 25 -9.06 -7.71 8.56
C PHE A 25 -8.64 -6.27 8.25
N GLY A 26 -8.37 -5.97 6.98
CA GLY A 26 -7.98 -4.64 6.54
C GLY A 26 -9.00 -3.57 6.93
N ALA A 27 -10.28 -3.81 6.66
CA ALA A 27 -11.35 -2.89 7.00
C ALA A 27 -11.49 -2.69 8.52
N ALA A 28 -11.35 -3.75 9.31
CA ALA A 28 -11.44 -3.67 10.77
C ALA A 28 -10.23 -2.98 11.43
N HIS A 29 -9.05 -3.04 10.80
CA HIS A 29 -7.78 -2.56 11.36
C HIS A 29 -7.16 -1.39 10.58
N GLU A 30 -7.92 -0.72 9.71
CA GLU A 30 -7.42 0.28 8.73
C GLU A 30 -6.48 1.33 9.36
N ALA A 31 -6.86 1.90 10.51
CA ALA A 31 -6.04 2.91 11.19
C ALA A 31 -4.75 2.35 11.82
N GLU A 32 -4.78 1.10 12.29
CA GLU A 32 -3.59 0.41 12.80
C GLU A 32 -2.60 0.11 11.67
N ILE A 33 -3.14 -0.40 10.57
CA ILE A 33 -2.43 -0.67 9.32
C ILE A 33 -1.73 0.59 8.83
N TRP A 34 -2.46 1.72 8.76
CA TRP A 34 -1.87 2.99 8.33
C TRP A 34 -0.72 3.45 9.23
N ARG A 35 -0.90 3.43 10.57
CA ARG A 35 0.16 3.86 11.50
C ARG A 35 1.43 3.03 11.35
N GLN A 36 1.28 1.72 11.24
CA GLN A 36 2.41 0.82 11.07
C GLN A 36 3.08 1.00 9.71
N PHE A 37 2.31 1.25 8.65
CA PHE A 37 2.85 1.55 7.31
C PHE A 37 3.71 2.80 7.32
N VAL A 38 3.25 3.88 7.96
CA VAL A 38 4.02 5.12 8.07
C VAL A 38 5.33 4.88 8.82
N LYS A 39 5.28 4.13 9.93
CA LYS A 39 6.47 3.78 10.72
C LYS A 39 7.47 2.96 9.90
N ASP A 40 7.04 1.87 9.28
CA ASP A 40 7.91 0.98 8.52
C ASP A 40 8.47 1.66 7.27
N ARG A 41 7.68 2.51 6.60
CA ARG A 41 8.16 3.32 5.48
C ARG A 41 9.27 4.28 5.91
N ALA A 42 9.15 4.92 7.07
CA ALA A 42 10.20 5.80 7.60
C ALA A 42 11.49 5.01 7.91
N ILE A 43 11.37 3.82 8.51
CA ILE A 43 12.51 2.92 8.77
C ILE A 43 13.17 2.50 7.46
N ALA A 44 12.39 2.01 6.50
CA ALA A 44 12.89 1.57 5.20
C ALA A 44 13.63 2.68 4.46
N ASN A 45 13.05 3.89 4.39
CA ASN A 45 13.68 5.03 3.73
C ASN A 45 14.97 5.47 4.44
N GLY A 46 14.98 5.50 5.78
CA GLY A 46 16.18 5.83 6.57
C GLY A 46 17.29 4.79 6.46
N ASN A 47 17.00 3.60 5.94
CA ASN A 47 17.93 2.49 5.74
C ASN A 47 18.16 2.15 4.26
N PHE A 48 17.69 2.98 3.32
CA PHE A 48 17.91 2.78 1.90
C PHE A 48 19.23 3.44 1.46
N ASP A 49 20.15 2.63 0.95
CA ASP A 49 21.41 3.11 0.39
C ASP A 49 21.66 2.40 -0.96
N PRO A 50 21.43 3.10 -2.10
CA PRO A 50 21.60 2.49 -3.41
C PRO A 50 23.06 2.12 -3.70
N SER A 51 24.03 2.78 -3.05
CA SER A 51 25.45 2.43 -3.20
C SER A 51 25.81 1.10 -2.51
N LYS A 52 24.95 0.63 -1.59
CA LYS A 52 25.11 -0.63 -0.85
C LYS A 52 24.12 -1.72 -1.30
N GLY A 53 23.48 -1.53 -2.45
CA GLY A 53 22.54 -2.51 -3.00
C GLY A 53 21.12 -2.44 -2.43
N GLY A 54 20.72 -1.32 -1.82
CA GLY A 54 19.34 -1.06 -1.41
C GLY A 54 19.13 -0.99 0.10
N PHE A 55 18.11 -1.68 0.62
CA PHE A 55 17.76 -1.61 2.05
C PHE A 55 18.74 -2.37 2.94
N GLY A 56 19.27 -1.69 3.97
CA GLY A 56 19.98 -2.31 5.09
C GLY A 56 19.04 -3.09 6.02
N GLY A 57 19.61 -3.86 6.98
CA GLY A 57 18.89 -4.84 7.82
C GLY A 57 17.50 -4.42 8.30
N ALA A 58 17.42 -3.36 9.11
CA ALA A 58 16.16 -2.83 9.64
C ALA A 58 15.21 -2.34 8.54
N GLY A 59 15.75 -1.78 7.45
CA GLY A 59 14.95 -1.38 6.30
C GLY A 59 14.37 -2.56 5.52
N ARG A 60 15.14 -3.65 5.40
CA ARG A 60 14.69 -4.87 4.73
C ARG A 60 13.62 -5.60 5.52
N GLU A 61 13.74 -5.64 6.85
CA GLU A 61 12.71 -6.16 7.75
C GLU A 61 11.42 -5.34 7.65
N ALA A 62 11.53 -4.01 7.82
CA ALA A 62 10.38 -3.10 7.69
C ALA A 62 9.70 -3.20 6.30
N PHE A 63 10.48 -3.35 5.23
CA PHE A 63 9.95 -3.59 3.88
C PHE A 63 9.26 -4.96 3.77
N GLY A 64 9.87 -6.00 4.36
CA GLY A 64 9.38 -7.38 4.36
C GLY A 64 8.05 -7.58 5.11
N HIS A 65 7.69 -6.71 6.06
CA HIS A 65 6.37 -6.77 6.70
C HIS A 65 5.22 -6.62 5.70
N TRP A 66 5.44 -5.92 4.59
CA TRP A 66 4.41 -5.54 3.64
C TRP A 66 4.43 -6.36 2.35
N LEU A 67 5.60 -6.87 1.97
CA LEU A 67 5.87 -7.50 0.68
C LEU A 67 6.61 -8.83 0.88
N TYR A 68 6.29 -9.84 0.07
CA TYR A 68 6.92 -11.17 0.12
C TYR A 68 6.78 -11.89 1.49
N ASN A 69 5.66 -11.69 2.19
CA ASN A 69 5.49 -12.12 3.59
C ASN A 69 4.66 -13.41 3.78
N GLY A 70 4.34 -14.14 2.69
CA GLY A 70 3.55 -15.38 2.71
C GLY A 70 4.17 -16.56 3.47
N GLY A 71 5.43 -16.44 3.94
CA GLY A 71 6.16 -17.46 4.70
C GLY A 71 6.40 -17.12 6.18
N GLY A 72 5.62 -16.20 6.77
CA GLY A 72 5.77 -15.80 8.18
C GLY A 72 6.50 -14.46 8.40
N GLY A 73 6.64 -13.65 7.34
CA GLY A 73 7.19 -12.28 7.45
C GLY A 73 6.14 -11.22 7.80
N ALA A 74 4.87 -11.62 7.95
CA ALA A 74 3.81 -10.72 8.36
C ALA A 74 3.96 -10.39 9.85
N LEU A 75 3.43 -9.24 10.25
CA LEU A 75 3.41 -8.86 11.66
C LEU A 75 2.58 -9.89 12.47
N PRO A 76 2.98 -10.19 13.72
CA PRO A 76 2.23 -11.12 14.56
C PRO A 76 0.75 -10.73 14.68
N GLY A 77 -0.14 -11.68 14.37
CA GLY A 77 -1.59 -11.47 14.40
C GLY A 77 -2.17 -10.80 13.16
N TRP A 78 -1.35 -10.44 12.16
CA TRP A 78 -1.82 -9.89 10.89
C TRP A 78 -1.89 -10.96 9.81
N THR A 79 -2.83 -10.79 8.88
CA THR A 79 -2.84 -11.60 7.66
C THR A 79 -1.65 -11.22 6.76
N SER A 80 -1.08 -12.18 6.03
CA SER A 80 -0.10 -11.87 4.98
C SER A 80 -0.68 -10.94 3.92
N ASP A 81 0.19 -10.33 3.12
CA ASP A 81 -0.13 -9.45 1.99
C ASP A 81 -0.94 -8.18 2.33
N MET A 82 -0.86 -7.65 3.56
CA MET A 82 -1.49 -6.36 3.88
C MET A 82 -1.00 -5.19 3.03
N GLY A 83 0.18 -5.31 2.41
CA GLY A 83 0.64 -4.37 1.39
C GLY A 83 -0.31 -4.30 0.19
N TYR A 84 -0.84 -5.44 -0.28
CA TYR A 84 -1.81 -5.45 -1.37
C TYR A 84 -3.11 -4.73 -0.99
N TRP A 85 -3.63 -5.01 0.21
CA TRP A 85 -4.85 -4.39 0.68
C TRP A 85 -4.70 -2.87 0.82
N LEU A 86 -3.63 -2.41 1.48
CA LEU A 86 -3.39 -0.99 1.70
C LEU A 86 -3.13 -0.25 0.38
N GLY A 87 -2.33 -0.85 -0.52
CA GLY A 87 -2.06 -0.29 -1.83
C GLY A 87 -3.32 -0.18 -2.70
N MET A 88 -4.26 -1.12 -2.59
CA MET A 88 -5.57 -1.02 -3.22
C MET A 88 -6.39 0.15 -2.67
N GLN A 89 -6.40 0.38 -1.35
CA GLN A 89 -7.12 1.51 -0.75
C GLN A 89 -6.56 2.87 -1.19
N ILE A 90 -5.23 3.00 -1.24
CA ILE A 90 -4.56 4.21 -1.73
C ILE A 90 -4.89 4.45 -3.21
N SER A 91 -4.81 3.41 -4.03
CA SER A 91 -5.11 3.49 -5.47
C SER A 91 -6.57 3.88 -5.72
N LYS A 92 -7.50 3.29 -4.96
CA LYS A 92 -8.92 3.64 -5.00
C LYS A 92 -9.13 5.11 -4.65
N ALA A 93 -8.58 5.57 -3.52
CA ALA A 93 -8.70 6.96 -3.09
C ALA A 93 -8.11 7.94 -4.12
N TYR A 94 -7.02 7.56 -4.80
CA TYR A 94 -6.43 8.34 -5.88
C TYR A 94 -7.38 8.51 -7.07
N VAL A 95 -7.94 7.40 -7.58
CA VAL A 95 -8.84 7.44 -8.74
C VAL A 95 -10.15 8.14 -8.43
N GLU A 96 -10.74 7.89 -7.25
CA GLU A 96 -12.01 8.53 -6.83
C GLU A 96 -11.90 10.05 -6.69
N ARG A 97 -10.70 10.58 -6.42
CA ARG A 97 -10.44 12.02 -6.33
C ARG A 97 -10.01 12.66 -7.65
N SER A 98 -9.70 11.87 -8.67
CA SER A 98 -9.27 12.40 -9.95
C SER A 98 -10.44 12.99 -10.73
N THR A 99 -10.23 14.16 -11.34
CA THR A 99 -11.18 14.74 -12.30
C THR A 99 -11.20 14.00 -13.64
N ASP A 100 -10.16 13.18 -13.92
CA ASP A 100 -10.09 12.25 -15.04
C ASP A 100 -9.68 10.86 -14.51
N PRO A 101 -10.65 9.99 -14.17
CA PRO A 101 -10.37 8.65 -13.66
C PRO A 101 -9.56 7.78 -14.63
N HIS A 102 -9.70 7.97 -15.94
CA HIS A 102 -8.99 7.18 -16.95
C HIS A 102 -7.52 7.57 -16.99
N ALA A 103 -7.20 8.86 -16.85
CA ALA A 103 -5.82 9.33 -16.69
C ALA A 103 -5.20 8.80 -15.39
N ALA A 104 -5.92 8.85 -14.28
CA ALA A 104 -5.43 8.34 -13.00
C ALA A 104 -5.13 6.84 -13.03
N ILE A 105 -5.96 6.03 -13.70
CA ILE A 105 -5.70 4.60 -13.91
C ILE A 105 -4.43 4.39 -14.77
N ARG A 106 -4.24 5.17 -15.84
CA ARG A 106 -3.02 5.08 -16.65
C ARG A 106 -1.76 5.41 -15.83
N GLU A 107 -1.83 6.41 -14.97
CA GLU A 107 -0.71 6.78 -14.08
C GLU A 107 -0.41 5.69 -13.05
N LEU A 108 -1.44 5.08 -12.45
CA LEU A 108 -1.28 3.93 -11.56
C LEU A 108 -0.60 2.75 -12.25
N LEU A 109 -1.01 2.43 -13.48
CA LEU A 109 -0.44 1.34 -14.27
C LEU A 109 1.01 1.63 -14.71
N ALA A 110 1.33 2.90 -14.96
CA ALA A 110 2.66 3.30 -15.36
C ALA A 110 3.66 3.34 -14.18
N LEU A 111 3.18 3.28 -12.92
CA LEU A 111 3.97 3.30 -11.68
C LEU A 111 5.05 4.39 -11.65
N GLN A 112 4.82 5.52 -12.32
CA GLN A 112 5.87 6.51 -12.55
C GLN A 112 6.32 7.22 -11.27
N ASP A 113 5.39 7.49 -10.36
CA ASP A 113 5.70 8.11 -9.07
C ASP A 113 4.74 7.66 -7.94
N PRO A 114 5.07 6.57 -7.23
CA PRO A 114 4.26 6.07 -6.12
C PRO A 114 4.17 7.02 -4.92
N ALA A 115 5.11 7.96 -4.76
CA ALA A 115 5.08 8.93 -3.67
C ALA A 115 4.08 10.05 -3.97
N GLU A 116 4.07 10.52 -5.22
CA GLU A 116 3.11 11.51 -5.69
C GLU A 116 1.68 10.97 -5.72
N ILE A 117 1.50 9.71 -6.15
CA ILE A 117 0.20 9.02 -6.09
C ILE A 117 -0.31 8.97 -4.65
N LEU A 118 0.54 8.58 -3.69
CA LEU A 118 0.16 8.56 -2.27
C LEU A 118 -0.24 9.96 -1.79
N ARG A 119 0.55 10.99 -2.13
CA ARG A 119 0.26 12.38 -1.75
C ARG A 119 -1.09 12.85 -2.30
N LYS A 120 -1.33 12.68 -3.60
CA LYS A 120 -2.56 13.10 -4.27
C LYS A 120 -3.78 12.25 -3.91
N SER A 121 -3.60 11.03 -3.41
CA SER A 121 -4.71 10.22 -2.92
C SER A 121 -5.41 10.82 -1.69
N HIS A 122 -4.73 11.72 -0.95
CA HIS A 122 -5.22 12.24 0.33
C HIS A 122 -5.60 11.14 1.33
N TYR A 123 -5.04 9.93 1.17
CA TYR A 123 -5.40 8.80 1.99
C TYR A 123 -4.97 8.98 3.45
N ALA A 124 -3.86 9.70 3.67
CA ALA A 124 -3.35 10.07 4.99
C ALA A 124 -4.35 10.93 5.79
N ASP A 125 -5.16 11.75 5.10
CA ASP A 125 -6.05 12.73 5.72
C ASP A 125 -7.11 12.07 6.61
N LYS A 126 -7.46 10.80 6.32
CA LYS A 126 -8.34 9.96 7.15
C LYS A 126 -7.83 9.78 8.59
N PHE A 127 -6.54 10.02 8.83
CA PHE A 127 -5.86 9.69 10.09
C PHE A 127 -5.16 10.89 10.75
N THR A 128 -5.27 12.09 10.17
CA THR A 128 -4.65 13.32 10.69
C THR A 128 -5.56 14.14 11.59
N GLU A 129 -6.83 13.76 11.74
CA GLU A 129 -7.74 14.38 12.72
C GLU A 129 -7.62 13.71 14.09
N ARG A 130 -6.80 14.31 14.98
CA ARG A 130 -6.94 14.26 16.44
C ARG A 130 -6.46 15.54 17.08
#